data_AF-D5C271-F1
#
_entry.id   AF-D5C271-F1
#
_cell.length_a   1.000
_cell.length_b   1.000
_cell.length_c   1.000
_cell.angle_alpha   90.00
_cell.angle_beta   90.00
_cell.angle_gamma   90.00
#
_symmetry.space_group_name_H-M   'P 1'
#
loop_
_entity.id
_entity.type
_entity.pdbx_description
1 polymer ?
#
loop_
_entity_poly.entity_id
_entity_poly.type
_entity_poly.pdbx_seq_one_letter_code
_entity_poly.pdbx_strand_id
1 'polypeptide(L)' 'MSQLPVISGRQRVKALERIGFVVKRQHGSHIILCRDDPFTHVFWL' A
#
# COMPACT_ATOMS: atom_id res chain seq x y z
N MET A 1 6.47 14.60 22.81
CA MET A 1 5.96 13.43 22.07
C MET A 1 6.18 13.71 20.59
N SER A 2 7.11 13.00 19.94
CA SER A 2 7.30 13.15 18.49
C SER A 2 6.05 12.59 17.80
N GLN A 3 5.29 13.42 17.09
CA GLN A 3 4.12 12.96 16.36
C GLN A 3 4.57 11.94 15.31
N LEU A 4 3.95 10.76 15.32
CA LEU A 4 4.19 9.78 14.26
C LEU A 4 3.70 10.38 12.94
N PRO A 5 4.43 10.15 11.84
CA PRO A 5 4.02 10.66 10.54
C PRO A 5 2.65 10.10 10.17
N VAL A 6 1.68 10.99 10.01
CA VAL A 6 0.34 10.64 9.52
C VAL A 6 0.43 10.51 8.01
N ILE A 7 0.62 9.27 7.55
CA ILE A 7 0.67 8.95 6.12
C ILE A 7 -0.70 8.46 5.68
N SER A 8 -1.28 9.11 4.68
CA SER A 8 -2.55 8.68 4.09
C SER A 8 -2.40 7.37 3.29
N GLY A 9 -3.48 6.59 3.17
CA GLY A 9 -3.48 5.36 2.36
C GLY A 9 -2.99 5.60 0.92
N ARG A 10 -3.42 6.71 0.29
CA ARG A 10 -2.94 7.09 -1.07
C ARG A 10 -1.44 7.32 -1.15
N GLN A 11 -0.83 7.95 -0.13
CA GLN A 11 0.61 8.16 -0.12
C GLN A 11 1.38 6.83 0.00
N ARG A 12 0.86 5.89 0.81
CA ARG A 12 1.42 4.52 0.89
C ARG A 12 1.30 3.79 -0.44
N VAL A 13 0.14 3.81 -1.09
CA VAL A 13 -0.08 3.17 -2.40
C VAL A 13 0.93 3.69 -3.42
N LYS A 14 1.06 5.01 -3.58
CA LYS A 14 2.03 5.59 -4.52
C LYS A 14 3.47 5.21 -4.22
N ALA A 15 3.85 5.12 -2.94
CA ALA A 15 5.19 4.70 -2.57
C ALA A 15 5.43 3.21 -2.91
N LEU A 16 4.46 2.35 -2.63
CA LEU A 16 4.53 0.92 -2.93
C LEU A 16 4.52 0.65 -4.44
N GLU A 17 3.75 1.40 -5.23
CA GLU A 17 3.75 1.32 -6.69
C GLU A 17 5.14 1.55 -7.30
N ARG A 18 5.90 2.52 -6.76
CA ARG A 18 7.28 2.78 -7.20
C ARG A 18 8.25 1.64 -6.90
N ILE A 19 7.91 0.75 -5.96
CA ILE A 19 8.72 -0.40 -5.54
C ILE A 19 8.27 -1.68 -6.27
N GLY A 20 7.31 -1.57 -7.21
CA GLY A 20 6.83 -2.68 -8.03
C GLY A 20 5.60 -3.40 -7.46
N PHE A 21 4.92 -2.79 -6.48
CA PHE A 21 3.59 -3.29 -6.09
C PHE A 21 2.52 -2.80 -7.07
N VAL A 22 1.55 -3.65 -7.34
CA VAL A 22 0.38 -3.35 -8.17
C VAL A 22 -0.89 -3.51 -7.34
N VAL A 23 -1.89 -2.66 -7.59
CA VAL A 23 -3.19 -2.78 -6.93
C VAL A 23 -3.95 -3.97 -7.51
N LYS A 24 -4.16 -5.01 -6.70
CA LYS A 24 -4.93 -6.20 -7.06
C LYS A 24 -6.44 -5.99 -6.91
N ARG A 25 -6.86 -5.30 -5.85
CA ARG A 25 -8.28 -5.07 -5.53
C ARG A 25 -8.43 -3.86 -4.62
N GLN A 26 -9.48 -3.08 -4.80
CA GLN A 26 -9.92 -2.06 -3.85
C GLN A 26 -11.39 -2.28 -3.51
N HIS A 27 -11.73 -2.23 -2.22
CA HIS A 27 -13.11 -2.27 -1.73
C HIS A 27 -13.30 -1.19 -0.66
N GLY A 28 -13.91 -0.07 -1.04
CA GLY A 28 -14.03 1.10 -0.17
C GLY A 28 -12.66 1.68 0.19
N SER A 29 -12.39 1.80 1.49
CA SER A 29 -11.09 2.24 2.02
C SER A 29 -9.99 1.19 1.88
N HIS A 30 -10.37 -0.09 1.70
CA HIS A 30 -9.42 -1.18 1.72
C HIS A 30 -8.77 -1.40 0.37
N ILE A 31 -7.44 -1.51 0.36
CA ILE A 31 -6.65 -1.73 -0.85
C ILE A 31 -5.73 -2.93 -0.64
N ILE A 32 -5.73 -3.81 -1.63
CA ILE A 32 -4.85 -4.98 -1.71
C ILE A 32 -3.79 -4.69 -2.76
N LEU A 33 -2.53 -4.68 -2.34
CA LEU A 33 -1.38 -4.54 -3.23
C LEU A 33 -0.58 -5.84 -3.27
N CYS A 34 -0.08 -6.19 -4.45
CA CYS A 34 0.72 -7.38 -4.66
C CYS A 34 1.97 -7.02 -5.46
N ARG A 35 3.10 -7.64 -5.14
CA ARG A 35 4.32 -7.62 -5.94
C ARG A 35 4.67 -9.07 -6.27
N ASP A 36 5.09 -9.33 -7.51
CA ASP A 36 5.34 -10.70 -7.96
C ASP A 36 6.74 -11.22 -7.59
N ASP A 37 7.77 -10.37 -7.57
CA ASP A 37 9.16 -10.77 -7.25
C ASP A 37 9.87 -9.77 -6.32
N PRO A 38 10.23 -10.14 -5.08
CA PRO A 38 9.75 -11.33 -4.37
C PRO A 38 8.24 -11.26 -4.11
N PHE A 39 7.55 -12.40 -4.17
CA PHE A 39 6.10 -12.42 -3.99
C PHE A 39 5.70 -11.84 -2.63
N THR A 40 4.99 -10.72 -2.65
CA THR A 40 4.59 -10.00 -1.44
C THR A 40 3.16 -9.50 -1.59
N HIS A 41 2.30 -9.89 -0.65
CA HIS A 41 0.90 -9.48 -0.60
C HIS A 41 0.64 -8.61 0.63
N VAL A 42 0.17 -7.39 0.42
CA VAL A 42 -0.05 -6.41 1.49
C VAL A 42 -1.50 -5.96 1.47
N PHE A 43 -2.16 -6.06 2.63
CA PHE A 43 -3.54 -5.63 2.85
C PHE A 43 -3.54 -4.35 3.68
N TRP A 44 -4.35 -3.36 3.29
CA TRP A 44 -4.54 -2.13 4.04
C TRP A 44 -6.03 -1.79 4.20
N LEU A 45 -6.41 -1.27 5.38
CA LEU A 45 -7.77 -0.84 5.77
C LEU A 45 -8.13 0.57 5.31
#